data_AF-A0A973CY53-F1
#
_entry.id   AF-A0A973CY53-F1
#
_cell.length_a   1.000
_cell.length_b   1.000
_cell.length_c   1.000
_cell.angle_alpha   90.00
_cell.angle_beta   90.00
_cell.angle_gamma   90.00
#
_symmetry.space_group_name_H-M   'P 1'
#
loop_
_entity.id
_entity.type
_entity.pdbx_description
1 polymer ?
#
loop_
_entity_poly.entity_id
_entity_poly.type
_entity_poly.pdbx_seq_one_letter_code
_entity_poly.pdbx_strand_id
1 'polypeptide(L)'
;MLRIIREGQRWLTALFVVGIGFVFVFFLGLSGPLTGPPPGSVASVGPFSFGFREFERARRVREDTFQNQLGDEYDARRFRDTLDDLALRDLVDGALLAITAQELGMRVSKREIERKIELDSGFRSAEGNFDVEAFRNFVDYEYGGERAFLLAQQPSELSRKMRRLLVTQPHISEGEAELAMRRELEEVRLAFVTIDASPSDTLEIDESLIAEALETRRQEIAARFESQRERFDSPEQVHPRHILVRVDPKALEDVREAARARAQDLRERIEGGEDFEEVARELSEDEASSASGGDLGVLRRGQTVKAFETAAFDALPGELVGPVESSLGFHLIRVDRHDQAVTRTLEQVSGELAIELLREDAADREAQANAEEIAGEVSAGKSLEDAARERDLTLGRSGLLKRRGDGYVPGLGASPDLLATAFALEPGTSSPRVFRVGNQLALVASLERVEADAETLMERLEETRAQMRIERINTRAQTWVDDQRDALLDAGMLEVDLASVRR
;
A
#
# COMPACT_ATOMS: atom_id res chain seq x y z
N MET A 1 -7.30 -9.98 -24.37
CA MET A 1 -6.53 -9.61 -23.16
C MET A 1 -5.10 -10.15 -23.17
N LEU A 2 -4.82 -11.40 -23.55
CA LEU A 2 -3.46 -11.96 -23.63
C LEU A 2 -2.58 -11.47 -24.81
N ARG A 3 -3.09 -10.57 -25.66
CA ARG A 3 -2.33 -9.95 -26.76
C ARG A 3 -1.74 -8.58 -26.38
N ILE A 4 -2.24 -7.96 -25.30
CA ILE A 4 -1.81 -6.65 -24.80
C ILE A 4 -0.58 -6.77 -23.88
N ILE A 5 -0.37 -7.94 -23.28
CA ILE A 5 0.80 -8.21 -22.41
C ILE A 5 2.07 -8.55 -23.22
N ARG A 6 1.94 -8.88 -24.52
CA ARG A 6 3.09 -9.22 -25.38
C ARG A 6 3.74 -8.02 -26.08
N GLU A 7 3.15 -6.82 -25.96
CA GLU A 7 3.73 -5.55 -26.45
C GLU A 7 4.33 -4.70 -25.30
N GLY A 8 3.98 -5.00 -24.05
CA GLY A 8 4.42 -4.29 -22.85
C GLY A 8 5.87 -4.54 -22.40
N GLN A 9 6.70 -5.25 -23.17
CA GLN A 9 8.10 -5.54 -22.81
C GLN A 9 9.14 -5.07 -23.84
N ARG A 10 8.71 -4.62 -25.03
CA ARG A 10 9.61 -4.01 -26.04
C ARG A 10 9.90 -2.54 -25.75
N TRP A 11 9.08 -1.86 -24.93
CA TRP A 11 9.27 -0.44 -24.59
C TRP A 11 10.28 -0.22 -23.44
N LEU A 12 10.42 -1.17 -22.51
CA LEU A 12 11.40 -1.10 -21.41
C LEU A 12 12.86 -1.25 -21.89
N THR A 13 13.08 -1.95 -23.00
CA THR A 13 14.42 -2.07 -23.63
C THR A 13 14.72 -0.93 -24.61
N ALA A 14 13.69 -0.33 -25.21
CA ALA A 14 13.84 0.88 -26.03
C ALA A 14 14.15 2.13 -25.19
N LEU A 15 13.72 2.17 -23.92
CA LEU A 15 13.90 3.31 -23.02
C LEU A 15 15.35 3.56 -22.57
N PHE A 16 16.24 2.57 -22.68
CA PHE A 16 17.66 2.76 -22.35
C PHE A 16 18.55 3.03 -23.58
N VAL A 17 18.02 2.89 -24.80
CA VAL A 17 18.82 2.92 -26.05
C VAL A 17 18.46 4.08 -26.97
N VAL A 18 17.37 4.83 -26.72
CA VAL A 18 17.01 6.02 -27.53
C VAL A 18 17.59 7.34 -26.97
N GLY A 19 18.54 7.28 -26.03
CA GLY A 19 19.39 8.42 -25.70
C GLY A 19 20.55 8.64 -26.70
N ILE A 20 20.31 8.48 -28.00
CA ILE A 20 21.34 8.76 -29.03
C ILE A 20 21.13 10.18 -29.55
N GLY A 21 22.00 11.07 -29.07
CA GLY A 21 22.39 12.26 -29.81
C GLY A 21 21.55 13.51 -29.55
N PHE A 22 21.64 14.07 -28.34
CA PHE A 22 21.50 15.52 -28.22
C PHE A 22 22.63 16.09 -27.38
N VAL A 23 23.22 17.15 -27.92
CA VAL A 23 24.40 17.86 -27.43
C VAL A 23 24.08 18.45 -26.05
N PHE A 24 24.49 17.75 -24.99
CA PHE A 24 24.45 18.26 -23.61
C PHE A 24 25.55 19.30 -23.47
N VAL A 25 25.16 20.52 -23.12
CA VAL A 25 26.04 21.69 -23.06
C VAL A 25 26.11 22.12 -21.62
N PHE A 26 27.28 21.95 -21.01
CA PHE A 26 27.57 22.54 -19.71
C PHE A 26 28.11 23.95 -19.95
N PHE A 27 27.38 24.99 -19.56
CA PHE A 27 27.98 26.32 -19.48
C PHE A 27 28.87 26.37 -18.22
N LEU A 28 30.13 25.96 -18.35
CA LEU A 28 31.13 26.07 -17.28
C LEU A 28 31.51 27.54 -17.06
N GLY A 29 30.95 28.16 -16.03
CA GLY A 29 31.61 29.26 -15.34
C GLY A 29 32.80 28.72 -14.55
N LEU A 30 33.97 28.65 -15.16
CA LEU A 30 35.22 28.28 -14.47
C LEU A 30 35.64 29.42 -13.53
N SER A 31 35.35 29.28 -12.23
CA SER A 31 36.03 30.04 -11.17
C SER A 31 36.88 29.09 -10.33
N GLY A 32 38.15 29.47 -10.13
CA GLY A 32 39.07 28.81 -9.21
C GLY A 32 38.59 28.87 -7.76
N PRO A 33 39.37 28.30 -6.82
CA PRO A 33 38.91 28.08 -5.45
C PRO A 33 38.75 29.43 -4.75
N LEU A 34 37.50 29.83 -4.51
CA LEU A 34 36.97 30.49 -3.29
C LEU A 34 35.51 30.94 -3.53
N THR A 35 34.64 30.47 -2.64
CA THR A 35 33.27 30.94 -2.30
C THR A 35 32.12 30.74 -3.29
N GLY A 36 31.47 29.57 -3.20
CA GLY A 36 30.05 29.35 -3.47
C GLY A 36 29.65 29.15 -4.94
N PRO A 37 28.43 28.60 -5.19
CA PRO A 37 27.85 28.51 -6.52
C PRO A 37 27.72 29.90 -7.18
N PRO A 38 27.95 30.03 -8.49
CA PRO A 38 27.75 31.29 -9.19
C PRO A 38 26.28 31.75 -9.05
N PRO A 39 26.02 33.07 -8.90
CA PRO A 39 24.65 33.58 -8.76
C PRO A 39 23.75 33.12 -9.91
N GLY A 40 22.61 32.49 -9.59
CA GLY A 40 21.67 31.95 -10.58
C GLY A 40 21.89 30.49 -10.98
N SER A 41 22.77 29.76 -10.29
CA SER A 41 22.87 28.30 -10.39
C SER A 41 21.70 27.60 -9.69
N VAL A 42 21.12 26.62 -10.36
CA VAL A 42 20.08 25.71 -9.85
C VAL A 42 20.70 24.54 -9.07
N ALA A 43 21.87 24.06 -9.50
CA ALA A 43 22.59 22.97 -8.85
C ALA A 43 24.09 23.06 -9.10
N SER A 44 24.91 22.57 -8.16
CA SER A 44 26.36 22.50 -8.26
C SER A 44 26.87 21.16 -7.72
N VAL A 45 27.76 20.51 -8.48
CA VAL A 45 28.32 19.18 -8.22
C VAL A 45 29.83 19.23 -8.47
N GLY A 46 30.63 19.34 -7.42
CA GLY A 46 32.07 19.49 -7.50
C GLY A 46 32.47 20.66 -8.44
N PRO A 47 33.21 20.41 -9.54
CA PRO A 47 33.60 21.47 -10.48
C PRO A 47 32.48 21.90 -11.44
N PHE A 48 31.33 21.23 -11.44
CA PHE A 48 30.22 21.51 -12.35
C PHE A 48 29.14 22.36 -11.68
N SER A 49 28.61 23.34 -12.39
CA SER A 49 27.47 24.16 -11.94
C SER A 49 26.48 24.30 -13.09
N PHE A 50 25.19 24.28 -12.76
CA PHE A 50 24.07 24.26 -13.69
C PHE A 50 23.19 25.47 -13.48
N GLY A 51 22.93 26.25 -14.54
CA GLY A 51 22.02 27.37 -14.50
C GLY A 51 20.58 26.97 -14.85
N PHE A 52 19.69 27.96 -14.83
CA PHE A 52 18.28 27.78 -15.17
C PHE A 52 18.07 27.25 -16.61
N ARG A 53 18.91 27.63 -17.56
CA ARG A 53 18.79 27.20 -18.96
C ARG A 53 19.05 25.71 -19.12
N GLU A 54 20.04 25.17 -18.42
CA GLU A 54 20.36 23.74 -18.39
C GLU A 54 19.26 22.94 -17.73
N PHE A 55 18.73 23.43 -16.60
CA PHE A 55 17.61 22.83 -15.90
C PHE A 55 16.35 22.75 -16.77
N GLU A 56 15.93 23.86 -17.40
CA GLU A 56 14.77 23.87 -18.28
C GLU A 56 14.93 22.95 -19.51
N ARG A 57 16.16 22.79 -20.00
CA ARG A 57 16.42 21.85 -21.09
C ARG A 57 16.27 20.40 -20.62
N ALA A 58 16.83 20.05 -19.47
CA ALA A 58 16.66 18.73 -18.87
C ALA A 58 15.18 18.42 -18.60
N ARG A 59 14.44 19.41 -18.08
CA ARG A 59 13.00 19.30 -17.86
C ARG A 59 12.21 19.06 -19.14
N ARG A 60 12.48 19.83 -20.20
CA ARG A 60 11.81 19.65 -21.51
C ARG A 60 12.00 18.24 -22.07
N VAL A 61 13.21 17.68 -21.99
CA VAL A 61 13.48 16.30 -22.44
C VAL A 61 12.62 15.29 -21.67
N ARG A 62 12.44 15.48 -20.37
CA ARG A 62 11.57 14.63 -19.54
C ARG A 62 10.11 14.83 -19.85
N GLU A 63 9.69 16.06 -20.04
CA GLU A 63 8.34 16.41 -20.45
C GLU A 63 7.97 15.76 -21.79
N ASP A 64 8.82 15.87 -22.81
CA ASP A 64 8.62 15.22 -24.12
C ASP A 64 8.47 13.70 -23.97
N THR A 65 9.25 13.08 -23.08
CA THR A 65 9.17 11.64 -22.81
C THR A 65 7.82 11.26 -22.19
N PHE A 66 7.34 12.03 -21.22
CA PHE A 66 6.04 11.80 -20.57
C PHE A 66 4.88 12.04 -21.54
N GLN A 67 4.94 13.10 -22.35
CA GLN A 67 3.94 13.40 -23.38
C GLN A 67 3.85 12.28 -24.42
N ASN A 68 4.99 11.77 -24.88
CA ASN A 68 5.02 10.66 -25.84
C ASN A 68 4.47 9.33 -25.28
N GLN A 69 4.52 9.14 -23.95
CA GLN A 69 4.04 7.91 -23.29
C GLN A 69 2.56 7.98 -22.90
N LEU A 70 2.13 9.12 -22.36
CA LEU A 70 0.80 9.30 -21.81
C LEU A 70 -0.19 9.87 -22.85
N GLY A 71 0.31 10.48 -23.92
CA GLY A 71 -0.52 11.10 -24.95
C GLY A 71 -1.53 12.07 -24.33
N ASP A 72 -2.81 11.82 -24.58
CA ASP A 72 -3.93 12.64 -24.08
C ASP A 72 -4.11 12.58 -22.55
N GLU A 73 -3.51 11.60 -21.86
CA GLU A 73 -3.55 11.49 -20.39
C GLU A 73 -2.50 12.36 -19.68
N TYR A 74 -1.65 13.08 -20.44
CA TYR A 74 -0.63 13.96 -19.89
C TYR A 74 -1.21 15.26 -19.31
N ASP A 75 -0.93 15.55 -18.04
CA ASP A 75 -1.24 16.83 -17.38
C ASP A 75 0.03 17.51 -16.83
N ALA A 76 0.42 18.61 -17.48
CA ALA A 76 1.60 19.40 -17.12
C ALA A 76 1.59 19.92 -15.68
N ARG A 77 0.41 20.17 -15.08
CA ARG A 77 0.33 20.66 -13.70
C ARG A 77 0.59 19.56 -12.69
N ARG A 78 0.07 18.36 -12.96
CA ARG A 78 0.24 17.19 -12.10
C ARG A 78 1.69 16.71 -12.05
N PHE A 79 2.39 16.77 -13.18
CA PHE A 79 3.75 16.26 -13.30
C PHE A 79 4.85 17.31 -13.06
N ARG A 80 4.51 18.58 -12.81
CA ARG A 80 5.50 19.66 -12.66
C ARG A 80 6.61 19.32 -11.67
N ASP A 81 6.25 19.01 -10.42
CA ASP A 81 7.23 18.74 -9.36
C ASP A 81 8.06 17.49 -9.68
N THR A 82 7.42 16.44 -10.22
CA THR A 82 8.11 15.22 -10.65
C THR A 82 9.10 15.48 -11.78
N LEU A 83 8.75 16.32 -12.75
CA LEU A 83 9.62 16.68 -13.87
C LEU A 83 10.81 17.53 -13.40
N ASP A 84 10.58 18.45 -12.47
CA ASP A 84 11.64 19.25 -11.86
C ASP A 84 12.63 18.37 -11.09
N ASP A 85 12.13 17.43 -10.27
CA ASP A 85 12.97 16.49 -9.51
C ASP A 85 13.78 15.56 -10.45
N LEU A 86 13.16 15.03 -11.50
CA LEU A 86 13.83 14.19 -12.48
C LEU A 86 14.88 14.96 -13.29
N ALA A 87 14.57 16.20 -13.69
CA ALA A 87 15.51 17.06 -14.41
C ALA A 87 16.74 17.38 -13.57
N LEU A 88 16.54 17.72 -12.30
CA LEU A 88 17.64 17.95 -11.37
C LEU A 88 18.48 16.68 -11.19
N ARG A 89 17.84 15.53 -10.97
CA ARG A 89 18.53 14.25 -10.81
C ARG A 89 19.41 13.91 -12.01
N ASP A 90 18.92 14.12 -13.22
CA ASP A 90 19.70 13.87 -14.44
C ASP A 90 20.95 14.74 -14.54
N LEU A 91 20.86 16.02 -14.15
CA LEU A 91 21.99 16.93 -14.14
C LEU A 91 23.03 16.46 -13.13
N VAL A 92 22.60 16.14 -11.90
CA VAL A 92 23.47 15.69 -10.83
C VAL A 92 24.16 14.37 -11.21
N ASP A 93 23.39 13.37 -11.65
CA ASP A 93 23.92 12.05 -12.03
C ASP A 93 24.86 12.15 -13.25
N GLY A 94 24.52 13.04 -14.19
CA GLY A 94 25.36 13.36 -15.34
C GLY A 94 26.72 13.91 -14.94
N ALA A 95 26.76 14.85 -14.00
CA ALA A 95 27.99 15.42 -13.45
C ALA A 95 28.80 14.39 -12.67
N LEU A 96 28.18 13.61 -11.78
CA LEU A 96 28.85 12.55 -11.01
C LEU A 96 29.61 11.59 -11.94
N LEU A 97 28.94 11.07 -12.97
CA LEU A 97 29.56 10.20 -13.97
C LEU A 97 30.73 10.87 -14.71
N ALA A 98 30.64 12.18 -14.98
CA ALA A 98 31.70 12.93 -15.64
C ALA A 98 32.92 13.13 -14.73
N ILE A 99 32.71 13.45 -13.45
CA ILE A 99 33.79 13.58 -12.45
C ILE A 99 34.55 12.25 -12.35
N THR A 100 33.83 11.15 -12.13
CA THR A 100 34.47 9.84 -11.99
C THR A 100 35.20 9.42 -13.26
N ALA A 101 34.65 9.69 -14.44
CA ALA A 101 35.35 9.41 -15.68
C ALA A 101 36.73 10.12 -15.72
N GLN A 102 36.80 11.36 -15.24
CA GLN A 102 38.07 12.10 -15.16
C GLN A 102 39.02 11.50 -14.15
N GLU A 103 38.52 11.11 -12.97
CA GLU A 103 39.32 10.46 -11.92
C GLU A 103 39.92 9.13 -12.38
N LEU A 104 39.16 8.37 -13.18
CA LEU A 104 39.63 7.14 -13.83
C LEU A 104 40.57 7.40 -15.03
N GLY A 105 40.93 8.67 -15.28
CA GLY A 105 41.84 9.06 -16.36
C GLY A 105 41.22 9.01 -17.75
N MET A 106 39.89 8.89 -17.87
CA MET A 106 39.22 8.95 -19.17
C MET A 106 39.33 10.36 -19.74
N ARG A 107 39.52 10.45 -21.07
CA ARG A 107 39.65 11.71 -21.80
C ARG A 107 38.74 11.72 -23.02
N VAL A 108 38.34 12.92 -23.44
CA VAL A 108 37.57 13.14 -24.67
C VAL A 108 38.45 13.89 -25.65
N SER A 109 38.63 13.32 -26.85
CA SER A 109 39.44 13.94 -27.89
C SER A 109 38.61 14.91 -28.72
N LYS A 110 39.23 15.96 -29.28
CA LYS A 110 38.57 16.89 -30.21
C LYS A 110 37.86 16.15 -31.35
N ARG A 111 38.55 15.19 -31.97
CA ARG A 111 38.05 14.39 -33.08
C ARG A 111 36.82 13.55 -32.73
N GLU A 112 36.68 13.15 -31.47
CA GLU A 112 35.50 12.42 -31.01
C GLU A 112 34.26 13.32 -30.99
N ILE A 113 34.42 14.56 -30.52
CA ILE A 113 33.36 15.56 -30.51
C ILE A 113 33.02 15.96 -31.96
N GLU A 114 34.03 16.25 -32.78
CA GLU A 114 33.85 16.60 -34.22
C GLU A 114 33.06 15.53 -34.98
N ARG A 115 33.45 14.25 -34.87
CA ARG A 115 32.74 13.14 -35.53
C ARG A 115 31.27 13.08 -35.16
N LYS A 116 30.93 13.40 -33.91
CA LYS A 116 29.56 13.35 -33.43
C LYS A 116 28.71 14.47 -34.05
N ILE A 117 29.31 15.64 -34.20
CA ILE A 117 28.69 16.82 -34.82
C ILE A 117 28.50 16.61 -36.32
N GLU A 118 29.49 16.01 -36.98
CA GLU A 118 29.36 15.62 -38.39
C GLU A 118 28.17 14.69 -38.63
N LEU A 119 27.79 13.88 -37.62
CA LEU A 119 26.63 12.97 -37.68
C LEU A 119 25.30 13.63 -37.28
N ASP A 120 25.32 14.84 -36.75
CA ASP A 120 24.12 15.56 -36.32
C ASP A 120 23.34 16.08 -37.54
N SER A 121 22.05 15.78 -37.61
CA SER A 121 21.17 16.24 -38.69
C SER A 121 20.99 17.75 -38.73
N GLY A 122 21.19 18.45 -37.60
CA GLY A 122 21.05 19.91 -37.51
C GLY A 122 22.14 20.70 -38.24
N PHE A 123 23.26 20.05 -38.59
CA PHE A 123 24.40 20.67 -39.29
C PHE A 123 24.66 20.02 -40.65
N ARG A 124 23.62 19.47 -41.29
CA ARG A 124 23.70 18.90 -42.63
C ARG A 124 22.94 19.75 -43.64
N SER A 125 23.54 19.94 -44.81
CA SER A 125 22.91 20.61 -45.96
C SER A 125 21.76 19.75 -46.53
N ALA A 126 20.98 20.32 -47.46
CA ALA A 126 19.91 19.60 -48.15
C ALA A 126 20.42 18.36 -48.93
N GLU A 127 21.70 18.38 -49.32
CA GLU A 127 22.42 17.29 -50.00
C GLU A 127 23.06 16.28 -49.02
N GLY A 128 22.87 16.48 -47.70
CA GLY A 128 23.36 15.59 -46.65
C GLY A 128 24.81 15.80 -46.24
N ASN A 129 25.51 16.80 -46.79
CA ASN A 129 26.90 17.12 -46.43
C ASN A 129 26.96 17.98 -45.17
N PHE A 130 28.07 17.93 -44.44
CA PHE A 130 28.25 18.75 -43.24
C PHE A 130 28.37 20.25 -43.60
N ASP A 131 27.51 21.07 -43.01
CA ASP A 131 27.49 22.52 -43.20
C ASP A 131 28.39 23.21 -42.15
N VAL A 132 29.62 23.47 -42.55
CA VAL A 132 30.65 24.10 -41.71
C VAL A 132 30.27 25.52 -41.32
N GLU A 133 29.54 26.24 -42.17
CA GLU A 133 29.18 27.64 -41.93
C GLU A 133 28.03 27.74 -40.93
N ALA A 134 27.00 26.90 -41.07
CA ALA A 134 25.95 26.76 -40.06
C ALA A 134 26.50 26.36 -38.69
N PHE A 135 27.44 25.41 -38.65
CA PHE A 135 28.09 25.01 -37.40
C PHE A 135 28.91 26.14 -36.77
N ARG A 136 29.75 26.85 -37.55
CA ARG A 136 30.53 27.99 -37.04
C ARG A 136 29.63 29.09 -36.49
N ASN A 137 28.61 29.48 -37.25
CA ASN A 137 27.67 30.52 -36.84
C ASN A 137 26.95 30.15 -35.53
N PHE A 138 26.52 28.89 -35.40
CA PHE A 138 25.94 28.38 -34.16
C PHE A 138 26.91 28.43 -32.99
N VAL A 139 28.14 27.93 -33.19
CA VAL A 139 29.16 27.86 -32.15
C VAL A 139 29.60 29.25 -31.68
N ASP A 140 29.78 30.18 -32.60
CA ASP A 140 30.16 31.55 -32.29
C ASP A 140 29.03 32.28 -31.55
N TYR A 141 27.79 32.10 -31.99
CA TYR A 141 26.62 32.72 -31.38
C TYR A 141 26.30 32.17 -29.98
N GLU A 142 26.27 30.85 -29.81
CA GLU A 142 25.85 30.20 -28.56
C GLU A 142 26.99 30.04 -27.54
N TYR A 143 28.25 29.93 -27.99
CA TYR A 143 29.38 29.59 -27.11
C TYR A 143 30.51 30.61 -27.16
N GLY A 144 30.46 31.60 -28.06
CA GLY A 144 31.56 32.55 -28.25
C GLY A 144 32.80 31.91 -28.87
N GLY A 145 32.65 30.74 -29.51
CA GLY A 145 33.71 30.10 -30.31
C GLY A 145 33.93 28.61 -30.05
N GLU A 146 34.66 27.98 -30.97
CA GLU A 146 34.87 26.52 -31.03
C GLU A 146 35.52 25.95 -29.76
N ARG A 147 36.47 26.67 -29.17
CA ARG A 147 37.14 26.21 -27.94
C ARG A 147 36.18 26.10 -26.76
N ALA A 148 35.30 27.10 -26.60
CA ALA A 148 34.32 27.12 -25.52
C ALA A 148 33.27 26.01 -25.73
N PHE A 149 32.83 25.83 -26.98
CA PHE A 149 31.96 24.73 -27.37
C PHE A 149 32.58 23.36 -27.03
N LEU A 150 33.84 23.10 -27.41
CA LEU A 150 34.50 21.83 -27.12
C LEU A 150 34.61 21.55 -25.62
N LEU A 151 34.95 22.56 -24.81
CA LEU A 151 35.00 22.43 -23.35
C LEU A 151 33.62 22.13 -22.75
N ALA A 152 32.57 22.78 -23.27
CA ALA A 152 31.19 22.56 -22.85
C ALA A 152 30.67 21.15 -23.16
N GLN A 153 31.24 20.47 -24.17
CA GLN A 153 30.91 19.08 -24.54
C GLN A 153 31.66 18.01 -23.74
N GLN A 154 32.80 18.33 -23.12
CA GLN A 154 33.61 17.30 -22.45
C GLN A 154 32.86 16.54 -21.35
N PRO A 155 32.10 17.18 -20.43
CA PRO A 155 31.49 16.47 -19.32
C PRO A 155 30.40 15.50 -19.78
N SER A 156 29.60 15.87 -20.78
CA SER A 156 28.57 14.98 -21.34
C SER A 156 29.17 13.77 -22.05
N GLU A 157 30.27 13.96 -22.76
CA GLU A 157 31.00 12.86 -23.41
C GLU A 157 31.70 11.93 -22.42
N LEU A 158 32.23 12.48 -21.33
CA LEU A 158 32.79 11.72 -20.21
C LEU A 158 31.72 10.90 -19.48
N SER A 159 30.60 11.53 -19.15
CA SER A 159 29.43 10.88 -18.54
C SER A 159 28.91 9.72 -19.41
N ARG A 160 28.78 9.96 -20.72
CA ARG A 160 28.39 8.93 -21.71
C ARG A 160 29.38 7.77 -21.75
N LYS A 161 30.68 8.06 -21.75
CA LYS A 161 31.73 7.03 -21.72
C LYS A 161 31.67 6.19 -20.46
N MET A 162 31.52 6.83 -19.30
CA MET A 162 31.38 6.14 -18.02
C MET A 162 30.12 5.26 -17.99
N ARG A 163 28.98 5.78 -18.44
CA ARG A 163 27.74 5.01 -18.55
C ARG A 163 27.89 3.80 -19.45
N ARG A 164 28.59 3.93 -20.60
CA ARG A 164 28.91 2.78 -21.47
C ARG A 164 29.75 1.74 -20.74
N LEU A 165 30.77 2.15 -19.98
CA LEU A 165 31.57 1.22 -19.18
C LEU A 165 30.69 0.45 -18.18
N LEU A 166 29.85 1.15 -17.41
CA LEU A 166 28.93 0.53 -16.44
C LEU A 166 27.99 -0.50 -17.08
N VAL A 167 27.52 -0.22 -18.30
CA VAL A 167 26.61 -1.10 -19.06
C VAL A 167 27.34 -2.30 -19.70
N THR A 168 28.63 -2.18 -20.02
CA THR A 168 29.40 -3.24 -20.71
C THR A 168 29.98 -4.32 -19.79
N GLN A 169 29.99 -4.11 -18.48
CA GLN A 169 30.66 -5.00 -17.52
C GLN A 169 29.88 -6.21 -16.98
N PRO A 170 28.54 -6.18 -16.81
CA PRO A 170 27.86 -7.31 -16.20
C PRO A 170 27.69 -8.46 -17.19
N HIS A 171 28.43 -9.54 -16.94
CA HIS A 171 28.18 -10.84 -17.56
C HIS A 171 27.20 -11.63 -16.68
N ILE A 172 26.19 -12.23 -17.33
CA ILE A 172 25.34 -13.27 -16.73
C ILE A 172 25.77 -14.59 -17.38
N SER A 173 26.28 -15.52 -16.56
CA SER A 173 26.65 -16.84 -17.05
C SER A 173 25.38 -17.65 -17.39
N GLU A 174 25.52 -18.66 -18.23
CA GLU A 174 24.41 -19.55 -18.58
C GLU A 174 23.84 -20.23 -17.34
N GLY A 175 24.72 -20.77 -16.48
CA GLY A 175 24.29 -21.43 -15.24
C GLY A 175 23.58 -20.50 -14.26
N GLU A 176 23.92 -19.20 -14.23
CA GLU A 176 23.21 -18.24 -13.40
C GLU A 176 21.78 -18.00 -13.89
N ALA A 177 21.61 -17.81 -15.20
CA ALA A 177 20.30 -17.62 -15.80
C ALA A 177 19.46 -18.90 -15.73
N GLU A 178 20.05 -20.05 -16.01
CA GLU A 178 19.37 -21.34 -15.89
C GLU A 178 18.90 -21.58 -14.46
N LEU A 179 19.72 -21.29 -13.44
CA LEU A 179 19.32 -21.42 -12.04
C LEU A 179 18.16 -20.47 -11.68
N ALA A 180 18.20 -19.23 -12.17
CA ALA A 180 17.12 -18.27 -11.96
C ALA A 180 15.81 -18.76 -12.62
N MET A 181 15.88 -19.25 -13.86
CA MET A 181 14.73 -19.80 -14.58
C MET A 181 14.16 -21.04 -13.91
N ARG A 182 15.03 -21.97 -13.49
CA ARG A 182 14.61 -23.17 -12.75
C ARG A 182 13.81 -22.75 -11.52
N ARG A 183 14.29 -21.78 -10.74
CA ARG A 183 13.57 -21.26 -9.56
C ARG A 183 12.24 -20.56 -9.90
N GLU A 184 12.19 -19.79 -10.98
CA GLU A 184 10.97 -19.09 -11.41
C GLU A 184 9.87 -20.05 -11.88
N LEU A 185 10.29 -21.10 -12.61
CA LEU A 185 9.40 -22.06 -13.23
C LEU A 185 9.05 -23.26 -12.34
N GLU A 186 9.83 -23.47 -11.27
CA GLU A 186 9.58 -24.54 -10.31
C GLU A 186 8.22 -24.36 -9.64
N GLU A 187 7.43 -25.44 -9.67
CA GLU A 187 6.17 -25.54 -8.96
C GLU A 187 6.23 -26.66 -7.93
N VAL A 188 5.56 -26.46 -6.80
CA VAL A 188 5.45 -27.48 -5.74
C VAL A 188 3.98 -27.70 -5.39
N ARG A 189 3.59 -28.95 -5.19
CA ARG A 189 2.34 -29.32 -4.54
C ARG A 189 2.62 -29.69 -3.09
N LEU A 190 1.86 -29.10 -2.19
CA LEU A 190 2.03 -29.24 -0.75
C LEU A 190 0.93 -30.13 -0.16
N ALA A 191 1.28 -30.88 0.88
CA ALA A 191 0.33 -31.29 1.91
C ALA A 191 0.62 -30.49 3.17
N PHE A 192 -0.42 -30.14 3.92
CA PHE A 192 -0.27 -29.42 5.18
C PHE A 192 -1.29 -29.89 6.21
N VAL A 193 -0.91 -29.80 7.47
CA VAL A 193 -1.80 -30.01 8.62
C VAL A 193 -1.82 -28.72 9.39
N THR A 194 -3.02 -28.32 9.86
CA THR A 194 -3.19 -27.15 10.72
C THR A 194 -3.64 -27.60 12.10
N ILE A 195 -3.15 -26.90 13.12
CA ILE A 195 -3.54 -27.04 14.51
C ILE A 195 -4.03 -25.67 14.94
N ASP A 196 -5.28 -25.62 15.36
CA ASP A 196 -5.94 -24.39 15.77
C ASP A 196 -5.52 -24.01 17.20
N ALA A 197 -5.09 -22.78 17.40
CA ALA A 197 -4.81 -22.21 18.72
C ALA A 197 -6.01 -21.42 19.27
N SER A 198 -7.23 -21.81 18.91
CA SER A 198 -8.45 -21.16 19.38
C SER A 198 -8.72 -21.47 20.85
N PRO A 199 -8.96 -20.45 21.70
CA PRO A 199 -9.26 -20.65 23.11
C PRO A 199 -10.55 -21.46 23.32
N SER A 200 -10.54 -22.38 24.28
CA SER A 200 -11.73 -23.12 24.69
C SER A 200 -12.45 -22.40 25.84
N ASP A 201 -13.74 -22.14 25.66
CA ASP A 201 -14.60 -21.55 26.70
C ASP A 201 -14.84 -22.50 27.88
N THR A 202 -14.64 -23.81 27.68
CA THR A 202 -14.83 -24.84 28.72
C THR A 202 -13.63 -24.99 29.65
N LEU A 203 -12.50 -24.34 29.34
CA LEU A 203 -11.33 -24.39 30.20
C LEU A 203 -11.60 -23.55 31.46
N GLU A 204 -11.64 -24.26 32.60
CA GLU A 204 -11.69 -23.64 33.92
C GLU A 204 -10.31 -23.06 34.25
N ILE A 205 -10.28 -21.77 34.61
CA ILE A 205 -9.06 -21.05 34.98
C ILE A 205 -9.09 -20.85 36.50
N ASP A 206 -8.01 -21.26 37.16
CA ASP A 206 -7.85 -21.12 38.60
C ASP A 206 -7.81 -19.64 39.04
N GLU A 207 -8.47 -19.33 40.16
CA GLU A 207 -8.57 -17.97 40.69
C GLU A 207 -7.18 -17.35 40.99
N SER A 208 -6.21 -18.17 41.38
CA SER A 208 -4.84 -17.70 41.62
C SER A 208 -4.14 -17.25 40.34
N LEU A 209 -4.39 -17.91 39.21
CA LEU A 209 -3.84 -17.52 37.90
C LEU A 209 -4.48 -16.21 37.41
N ILE A 210 -5.78 -16.02 37.68
CA ILE A 210 -6.47 -14.76 37.37
C ILE A 210 -5.85 -13.62 38.20
N ALA A 211 -5.66 -13.83 39.50
CA ALA A 211 -5.04 -12.84 40.38
C ALA A 211 -3.61 -12.48 39.93
N GLU A 212 -2.81 -13.48 39.56
CA GLU A 212 -1.46 -13.28 39.01
C GLU A 212 -1.48 -12.50 37.69
N ALA A 213 -2.38 -12.84 36.76
CA ALA A 213 -2.51 -12.15 35.47
C ALA A 213 -2.94 -10.68 35.64
N LEU A 214 -3.83 -10.39 36.59
CA LEU A 214 -4.26 -9.02 36.91
C LEU A 214 -3.09 -8.14 37.42
N GLU A 215 -2.11 -8.74 38.07
CA GLU A 215 -0.91 -8.05 38.53
C GLU A 215 0.14 -7.93 37.42
N THR A 216 0.49 -9.05 36.79
CA THR A 216 1.62 -9.17 35.87
C THR A 216 1.32 -8.67 34.45
N ARG A 217 0.07 -8.80 33.98
CA ARG A 217 -0.37 -8.44 32.61
C ARG A 217 -1.25 -7.19 32.56
N ARG A 218 -1.20 -6.34 33.59
CA ARG A 218 -2.04 -5.13 33.69
C ARG A 218 -1.98 -4.21 32.46
N GLN A 219 -0.80 -4.04 31.87
CA GLN A 219 -0.61 -3.18 30.69
C GLN A 219 -1.30 -3.76 29.45
N GLU A 220 -1.23 -5.08 29.26
CA GLU A 220 -1.85 -5.77 28.14
C GLU A 220 -3.38 -5.78 28.27
N ILE A 221 -3.89 -6.03 29.48
CA ILE A 221 -5.32 -5.93 29.80
C ILE A 221 -5.84 -4.51 29.51
N ALA A 222 -5.11 -3.48 29.94
CA ALA A 222 -5.48 -2.09 29.67
C ALA A 222 -5.46 -1.75 28.16
N ALA A 223 -4.44 -2.23 27.43
CA ALA A 223 -4.34 -2.04 25.99
C ALA A 223 -5.47 -2.75 25.22
N ARG A 224 -5.85 -3.96 25.65
CA ARG A 224 -6.96 -4.71 25.05
C ARG A 224 -8.31 -4.06 25.34
N PHE A 225 -8.53 -3.55 26.56
CA PHE A 225 -9.71 -2.77 26.87
C PHE A 225 -9.84 -1.53 25.98
N GLU A 226 -8.75 -0.77 25.81
CA GLU A 226 -8.78 0.45 25.00
C GLU A 226 -9.02 0.16 23.51
N SER A 227 -8.38 -0.88 22.97
CA SER A 227 -8.58 -1.26 21.56
C SER A 227 -9.95 -1.87 21.27
N GLN A 228 -10.66 -2.35 22.29
CA GLN A 228 -11.99 -2.97 22.20
C GLN A 228 -13.05 -2.19 22.98
N ARG A 229 -12.86 -0.88 23.21
CA ARG A 229 -13.72 -0.05 24.05
C ARG A 229 -15.21 -0.15 23.67
N GLU A 230 -15.49 -0.15 22.37
CA GLU A 230 -16.83 -0.27 21.82
C GLU A 230 -17.55 -1.57 22.22
N ARG A 231 -16.80 -2.68 22.45
CA ARG A 231 -17.38 -3.95 22.93
C ARG A 231 -17.95 -3.83 24.35
N PHE A 232 -17.42 -2.89 25.13
CA PHE A 232 -17.78 -2.66 26.52
C PHE A 232 -18.76 -1.49 26.72
N ASP A 233 -19.13 -0.83 25.62
CA ASP A 233 -20.12 0.24 25.59
C ASP A 233 -21.46 -0.31 25.13
N SER A 234 -22.49 -0.14 25.96
CA SER A 234 -23.87 -0.37 25.60
C SER A 234 -24.53 0.98 25.36
N PRO A 235 -24.97 1.31 24.12
CA PRO A 235 -25.62 2.56 23.85
C PRO A 235 -27.01 2.62 24.49
N GLU A 236 -27.44 3.83 24.84
CA GLU A 236 -28.77 4.13 25.35
C GLU A 236 -29.85 3.68 24.33
N GLN A 237 -30.87 2.99 24.82
CA GLN A 237 -31.93 2.39 24.03
C GLN A 237 -33.28 2.56 24.74
N VAL A 238 -34.33 2.83 23.97
CA VAL A 238 -35.71 2.89 24.49
C VAL A 238 -36.59 1.95 23.69
N HIS A 239 -37.62 1.39 24.32
CA HIS A 239 -38.67 0.63 23.65
C HIS A 239 -39.99 1.39 23.79
N PRO A 240 -40.31 2.30 22.85
CA PRO A 240 -41.52 3.10 22.91
C PRO A 240 -42.68 2.48 22.14
N ARG A 241 -43.88 2.84 22.57
CA ARG A 241 -45.11 2.77 21.81
C ARG A 241 -45.58 4.18 21.50
N HIS A 242 -46.27 4.36 20.36
CA HIS A 242 -46.81 5.66 20.01
C HIS A 242 -48.18 5.64 19.33
N ILE A 243 -48.86 6.79 19.43
CA ILE A 243 -50.06 7.11 18.67
C ILE A 243 -49.76 8.38 17.88
N LEU A 244 -49.92 8.31 16.56
CA LEU A 244 -49.71 9.43 15.66
C LEU A 244 -51.04 10.00 15.20
N VAL A 245 -51.23 11.31 15.39
CA VAL A 245 -52.25 12.11 14.69
C VAL A 245 -51.53 12.89 13.60
N ARG A 246 -51.69 12.47 12.35
CA ARG A 246 -50.96 13.00 11.19
C ARG A 246 -51.39 14.41 10.85
N VAL A 247 -50.42 15.25 10.51
CA VAL A 247 -50.64 16.60 9.98
C VAL A 247 -49.69 16.84 8.82
N ASP A 248 -50.21 17.34 7.71
CA ASP A 248 -49.36 17.76 6.59
C ASP A 248 -48.47 18.94 7.04
N PRO A 249 -47.14 18.93 6.76
CA PRO A 249 -46.26 20.02 7.13
C PRO A 249 -46.71 21.41 6.65
N LYS A 250 -47.51 21.48 5.57
CA LYS A 250 -48.07 22.71 4.99
C LYS A 250 -49.51 22.99 5.43
N ALA A 251 -50.07 22.18 6.33
CA ALA A 251 -51.40 22.40 6.86
C ALA A 251 -51.49 23.78 7.54
N LEU A 252 -52.65 24.41 7.37
CA LEU A 252 -52.99 25.67 8.02
C LEU A 252 -53.10 25.48 9.55
N GLU A 253 -52.99 26.58 10.28
CA GLU A 253 -52.94 26.56 11.75
C GLU A 253 -54.21 25.99 12.39
N ASP A 254 -55.38 26.24 11.81
CA ASP A 254 -56.66 25.68 12.26
C ASP A 254 -56.68 24.14 12.17
N VAL A 255 -56.07 23.57 11.12
CA VAL A 255 -55.91 22.11 10.98
C VAL A 255 -54.92 21.55 12.01
N ARG A 256 -53.83 22.27 12.28
CA ARG A 256 -52.86 21.89 13.32
C ARG A 256 -53.47 21.90 14.71
N GLU A 257 -54.22 22.94 15.05
CA GLU A 257 -54.91 23.05 16.34
C GLU A 257 -55.99 21.97 16.51
N ALA A 258 -56.73 21.64 15.46
CA ALA A 258 -57.68 20.52 15.50
C ALA A 258 -56.98 19.16 15.74
N ALA A 259 -55.83 18.94 15.12
CA ALA A 259 -55.04 17.73 15.34
C ALA A 259 -54.42 17.67 16.74
N ARG A 260 -53.96 18.82 17.28
CA ARG A 260 -53.50 18.93 18.67
C ARG A 260 -54.61 18.61 19.65
N ALA A 261 -55.81 19.17 19.44
CA ALA A 261 -56.98 18.89 20.26
C ALA A 261 -57.35 17.40 20.21
N ARG A 262 -57.34 16.78 19.02
CA ARG A 262 -57.56 15.33 18.88
C ARG A 262 -56.52 14.51 19.65
N ALA A 263 -55.23 14.85 19.54
CA ALA A 263 -54.20 14.17 20.30
C ALA A 263 -54.37 14.36 21.82
N GLN A 264 -54.86 15.52 22.26
CA GLN A 264 -55.17 15.79 23.66
C GLN A 264 -56.35 14.93 24.16
N ASP A 265 -57.42 14.82 23.36
CA ASP A 265 -58.57 13.95 23.69
C ASP A 265 -58.14 12.48 23.83
N LEU A 266 -57.26 11.99 22.94
CA LEU A 266 -56.71 10.64 23.03
C LEU A 266 -55.87 10.44 24.29
N ARG A 267 -55.08 11.46 24.68
CA ARG A 267 -54.32 11.43 25.92
C ARG A 267 -55.22 11.32 27.14
N GLU A 268 -56.29 12.12 27.19
CA GLU A 268 -57.25 12.12 28.31
C GLU A 268 -57.98 10.78 28.45
N ARG A 269 -58.26 10.07 27.34
CA ARG A 269 -58.80 8.71 27.37
C ARG A 269 -57.83 7.71 28.02
N ILE A 270 -56.56 7.77 27.65
CA ILE A 270 -55.52 6.90 28.20
C ILE A 270 -55.30 7.21 29.69
N GLU A 271 -55.23 8.49 30.06
CA GLU A 271 -55.12 8.92 31.47
C GLU A 271 -56.39 8.56 32.27
N GLY A 272 -57.56 8.50 31.61
CA GLY A 272 -58.83 8.02 32.15
C GLY A 272 -58.92 6.50 32.36
N GLY A 273 -57.88 5.74 31.98
CA GLY A 273 -57.77 4.30 32.22
C GLY A 273 -58.06 3.40 31.03
N GLU A 274 -58.23 3.96 29.83
CA GLU A 274 -58.31 3.16 28.60
C GLU A 274 -56.93 2.58 28.23
N ASP A 275 -56.92 1.37 27.65
CA ASP A 275 -55.68 0.69 27.25
C ASP A 275 -55.03 1.41 26.06
N PHE A 276 -53.77 1.81 26.20
CA PHE A 276 -53.05 2.56 25.16
C PHE A 276 -53.00 1.77 23.85
N GLU A 277 -52.79 0.44 23.93
CA GLU A 277 -52.66 -0.41 22.77
C GLU A 277 -53.98 -0.55 22.00
N GLU A 278 -55.12 -0.53 22.70
CA GLU A 278 -56.45 -0.43 22.08
C GLU A 278 -56.63 0.92 21.38
N VAL A 279 -56.36 2.04 22.06
CA VAL A 279 -56.44 3.39 21.46
C VAL A 279 -55.50 3.51 20.25
N ALA A 280 -54.30 2.93 20.32
CA ALA A 280 -53.34 2.93 19.22
C ALA A 280 -53.83 2.12 18.01
N ARG A 281 -54.41 0.93 18.22
CA ARG A 281 -54.96 0.12 17.13
C ARG A 281 -56.16 0.78 16.46
N GLU A 282 -57.00 1.46 17.23
CA GLU A 282 -58.21 2.07 16.72
C GLU A 282 -57.94 3.42 16.04
N LEU A 283 -57.05 4.25 16.60
CA LEU A 283 -57.02 5.69 16.32
C LEU A 283 -55.66 6.25 15.91
N SER A 284 -54.58 5.46 15.97
CA SER A 284 -53.28 5.89 15.45
C SER A 284 -53.28 5.89 13.92
N GLU A 285 -52.80 6.98 13.33
CA GLU A 285 -52.63 7.15 11.88
C GLU A 285 -51.23 6.74 11.40
N ASP A 286 -50.45 6.09 12.29
CA ASP A 286 -49.22 5.39 11.91
C ASP A 286 -49.52 3.94 11.47
N GLU A 287 -49.53 3.72 10.17
CA GLU A 287 -49.80 2.42 9.55
C GLU A 287 -48.78 1.34 9.93
N ALA A 288 -47.55 1.73 10.29
CA ALA A 288 -46.48 0.78 10.56
C ALA A 288 -46.63 0.09 11.94
N SER A 289 -47.14 0.80 12.95
CA SER A 289 -47.18 0.32 14.33
C SER A 289 -48.58 0.22 14.93
N SER A 290 -49.59 0.88 14.36
CA SER A 290 -50.97 0.89 14.87
C SER A 290 -51.51 -0.52 15.14
N ALA A 291 -51.39 -1.45 14.19
CA ALA A 291 -51.83 -2.83 14.34
C ALA A 291 -51.17 -3.58 15.52
N SER A 292 -49.95 -3.19 15.88
CA SER A 292 -49.17 -3.73 17.01
C SER A 292 -49.35 -2.93 18.30
N GLY A 293 -50.40 -2.11 18.41
CA GLY A 293 -50.65 -1.27 19.58
C GLY A 293 -49.62 -0.14 19.72
N GLY A 294 -49.13 0.38 18.59
CA GLY A 294 -48.16 1.48 18.55
C GLY A 294 -46.70 1.07 18.77
N ASP A 295 -46.38 -0.23 18.87
CA ASP A 295 -45.03 -0.73 19.15
C ASP A 295 -44.02 -0.40 18.04
N LEU A 296 -42.94 0.31 18.40
CA LEU A 296 -41.85 0.66 17.49
C LEU A 296 -40.60 -0.22 17.65
N GLY A 297 -40.64 -1.19 18.56
CA GLY A 297 -39.47 -1.99 18.93
C GLY A 297 -38.42 -1.17 19.69
N VAL A 298 -37.17 -1.69 19.73
CA VAL A 298 -36.06 -1.01 20.39
C VAL A 298 -35.46 0.06 19.47
N LEU A 299 -35.44 1.29 19.95
CA LEU A 299 -34.90 2.45 19.27
C LEU A 299 -33.61 2.95 19.91
N ARG A 300 -32.68 3.40 19.07
CA ARG A 300 -31.46 4.16 19.38
C ARG A 300 -31.61 5.59 18.89
N ARG A 301 -30.82 6.51 19.45
CA ARG A 301 -30.75 7.90 18.97
C ARG A 301 -30.39 7.92 17.48
N GLY A 302 -31.01 8.83 16.74
CA GLY A 302 -30.90 9.02 15.29
C GLY A 302 -31.93 8.26 14.44
N GLN A 303 -32.82 7.46 15.02
CA GLN A 303 -33.74 6.59 14.26
C GLN A 303 -35.14 7.17 14.01
N THR A 304 -35.50 8.27 14.69
CA THR A 304 -36.81 8.92 14.55
C THR A 304 -36.66 10.43 14.36
N VAL A 305 -37.79 11.12 14.14
CA VAL A 305 -37.79 12.59 14.05
C VAL A 305 -37.40 13.20 15.40
N LYS A 306 -36.58 14.25 15.37
CA LYS A 306 -35.94 14.83 16.56
C LYS A 306 -36.89 15.09 17.74
N ALA A 307 -38.09 15.63 17.48
CA ALA A 307 -39.05 15.92 18.54
C ALA A 307 -39.57 14.65 19.23
N PHE A 308 -39.85 13.61 18.46
CA PHE A 308 -40.22 12.29 19.00
C PHE A 308 -39.07 11.71 19.81
N GLU A 309 -37.86 11.72 19.24
CA GLU A 309 -36.67 11.17 19.88
C GLU A 309 -36.40 11.82 21.24
N THR A 310 -36.39 13.16 21.30
CA THR A 310 -36.18 13.88 22.56
C THR A 310 -37.22 13.45 23.60
N ALA A 311 -38.50 13.40 23.23
CA ALA A 311 -39.56 13.00 24.14
C ALA A 311 -39.45 11.52 24.59
N ALA A 312 -39.14 10.60 23.67
CA ALA A 312 -39.01 9.18 23.98
C ALA A 312 -37.79 8.88 24.86
N PHE A 313 -36.66 9.55 24.64
CA PHE A 313 -35.45 9.35 25.44
C PHE A 313 -35.45 10.13 26.76
N ASP A 314 -36.26 11.18 26.92
CA ASP A 314 -36.37 11.90 28.20
C ASP A 314 -37.43 11.27 29.14
N ALA A 315 -38.31 10.41 28.61
CA ALA A 315 -39.38 9.77 29.36
C ALA A 315 -38.89 8.65 30.29
N LEU A 316 -39.55 8.53 31.44
CA LEU A 316 -39.39 7.39 32.34
C LEU A 316 -40.17 6.16 31.83
N PRO A 317 -39.75 4.93 32.16
CA PRO A 317 -40.53 3.74 31.87
C PRO A 317 -41.96 3.83 32.43
N GLY A 318 -42.95 3.60 31.58
CA GLY A 318 -44.38 3.70 31.85
C GLY A 318 -44.97 5.11 31.70
N GLU A 319 -44.13 6.14 31.51
CA GLU A 319 -44.60 7.53 31.37
C GLU A 319 -45.26 7.77 30.01
N LEU A 320 -46.42 8.45 30.03
CA LEU A 320 -47.11 8.92 28.83
C LEU A 320 -46.69 10.38 28.55
N VAL A 321 -46.07 10.61 27.40
CA VAL A 321 -45.53 11.91 26.97
C VAL A 321 -46.24 12.39 25.70
N GLY A 322 -46.61 13.67 25.68
CA GLY A 322 -47.24 14.35 24.54
C GLY A 322 -48.54 15.08 24.90
N PRO A 323 -49.24 15.68 23.93
CA PRO A 323 -48.96 15.66 22.49
C PRO A 323 -47.64 16.33 22.11
N VAL A 324 -46.75 15.62 21.43
CA VAL A 324 -45.46 16.13 20.92
C VAL A 324 -45.60 16.47 19.44
N GLU A 325 -45.36 17.73 19.07
CA GLU A 325 -45.42 18.16 17.66
C GLU A 325 -44.13 17.78 16.92
N SER A 326 -44.29 17.17 15.74
CA SER A 326 -43.18 16.90 14.81
C SER A 326 -43.59 17.16 13.36
N SER A 327 -42.66 16.96 12.43
CA SER A 327 -42.92 17.09 11.00
C SER A 327 -43.98 16.11 10.46
N LEU A 328 -44.38 15.10 11.23
CA LEU A 328 -45.40 14.12 10.83
C LEU A 328 -46.78 14.42 11.45
N GLY A 329 -46.87 15.33 12.41
CA GLY A 329 -48.07 15.58 13.22
C GLY A 329 -47.81 15.50 14.72
N PHE A 330 -48.82 15.14 15.49
CA PHE A 330 -48.76 15.05 16.95
C PHE A 330 -48.61 13.60 17.42
N HIS A 331 -47.69 13.38 18.36
CA HIS A 331 -47.33 12.08 18.89
C HIS A 331 -47.73 11.98 20.37
N LEU A 332 -48.41 10.91 20.75
CA LEU A 332 -48.45 10.45 22.13
C LEU A 332 -47.52 9.25 22.26
N ILE A 333 -46.63 9.29 23.24
CA ILE A 333 -45.52 8.35 23.36
C ILE A 333 -45.58 7.72 24.74
N ARG A 334 -45.49 6.40 24.84
CA ARG A 334 -45.29 5.68 26.10
C ARG A 334 -44.02 4.85 25.99
N VAL A 335 -43.12 4.96 26.96
CA VAL A 335 -41.88 4.17 26.95
C VAL A 335 -42.03 2.96 27.82
N ASP A 336 -42.04 1.75 27.26
CA ASP A 336 -42.19 0.53 28.05
C ASP A 336 -40.88 0.15 28.75
N ARG A 337 -39.72 0.37 28.10
CA ARG A 337 -38.38 0.15 28.67
C ARG A 337 -37.41 1.25 28.25
N HIS A 338 -36.55 1.66 29.17
CA HIS A 338 -35.46 2.60 28.91
C HIS A 338 -34.16 2.03 29.50
N ASP A 339 -33.27 1.59 28.61
CA ASP A 339 -31.94 1.07 28.93
C ASP A 339 -30.92 2.22 28.76
N GLN A 340 -30.34 2.72 29.86
CA GLN A 340 -29.36 3.81 29.80
C GLN A 340 -28.05 3.36 29.15
N ALA A 341 -27.28 4.32 28.63
CA ALA A 341 -25.93 4.04 28.17
C ALA A 341 -25.08 3.54 29.34
N VAL A 342 -24.45 2.38 29.16
CA VAL A 342 -23.53 1.79 30.14
C VAL A 342 -22.17 1.62 29.48
N THR A 343 -21.17 2.33 30.00
CA THR A 343 -19.76 2.10 29.69
C THR A 343 -19.15 1.31 30.84
N ARG A 344 -18.75 0.05 30.59
CA ARG A 344 -18.00 -0.70 31.59
C ARG A 344 -16.59 -0.15 31.72
N THR A 345 -16.11 0.04 32.94
CA THR A 345 -14.75 0.52 33.21
C THR A 345 -13.74 -0.63 33.08
N LEU A 346 -12.46 -0.29 32.87
CA LEU A 346 -11.35 -1.26 32.88
C LEU A 346 -11.40 -2.15 34.13
N GLU A 347 -11.66 -1.59 35.30
CA GLU A 347 -11.74 -2.33 36.56
C GLU A 347 -12.86 -3.40 36.53
N GLN A 348 -14.00 -3.09 35.92
CA GLN A 348 -15.14 -4.00 35.81
C GLN A 348 -14.95 -5.13 34.79
N VAL A 349 -13.98 -5.01 33.87
CA VAL A 349 -13.72 -6.02 32.82
C VAL A 349 -12.35 -6.68 32.95
N SER A 350 -11.47 -6.17 33.81
CA SER A 350 -10.09 -6.67 33.94
C SER A 350 -10.04 -8.17 34.19
N GLY A 351 -10.94 -8.70 35.04
CA GLY A 351 -11.01 -10.14 35.32
C GLY A 351 -11.45 -10.98 34.11
N GLU A 352 -12.43 -10.49 33.34
CA GLU A 352 -12.90 -11.12 32.10
C GLU A 352 -11.77 -11.17 31.06
N LEU A 353 -11.10 -10.04 30.86
CA LEU A 353 -9.96 -9.92 29.94
C LEU A 353 -8.77 -10.78 30.38
N ALA A 354 -8.50 -10.90 31.70
CA ALA A 354 -7.47 -11.78 32.21
C ALA A 354 -7.77 -13.25 31.90
N ILE A 355 -9.03 -13.69 32.05
CA ILE A 355 -9.46 -15.04 31.69
C ILE A 355 -9.30 -15.28 30.18
N GLU A 356 -9.70 -14.32 29.34
CA GLU A 356 -9.50 -14.43 27.88
C GLU A 356 -8.03 -14.65 27.53
N LEU A 357 -7.13 -13.80 28.06
CA LEU A 357 -5.69 -13.92 27.81
C LEU A 357 -5.11 -15.25 28.30
N LEU A 358 -5.53 -15.73 29.47
CA LEU A 358 -5.07 -17.02 30.00
C LEU A 358 -5.55 -18.20 29.17
N ARG A 359 -6.76 -18.12 28.59
CA ARG A 359 -7.28 -19.14 27.66
C ARG A 359 -6.56 -19.11 26.33
N GLU A 360 -6.26 -17.92 25.80
CA GLU A 360 -5.44 -17.74 24.60
C GLU A 360 -4.05 -18.39 24.81
N ASP A 361 -3.37 -18.08 25.92
CA ASP A 361 -2.07 -18.69 26.26
C ASP A 361 -2.14 -20.22 26.43
N ALA A 362 -3.23 -20.74 27.01
CA ALA A 362 -3.43 -22.18 27.19
C ALA A 362 -3.62 -22.88 25.85
N ALA A 363 -4.45 -22.32 24.97
CA ALA A 363 -4.66 -22.85 23.63
C ALA A 363 -3.40 -22.77 22.77
N ASP A 364 -2.64 -21.68 22.85
CA ASP A 364 -1.35 -21.54 22.17
C ASP A 364 -0.35 -22.61 22.64
N ARG A 365 -0.25 -22.85 23.95
CA ARG A 365 0.65 -23.88 24.51
C ARG A 365 0.23 -25.29 24.10
N GLU A 366 -1.06 -25.58 24.15
CA GLU A 366 -1.58 -26.89 23.74
C GLU A 366 -1.35 -27.14 22.25
N ALA A 367 -1.70 -26.15 21.40
CA ALA A 367 -1.45 -26.22 19.97
C ALA A 367 0.04 -26.42 19.67
N GLN A 368 0.93 -25.70 20.36
CA GLN A 368 2.37 -25.82 20.20
C GLN A 368 2.86 -27.20 20.62
N ALA A 369 2.42 -27.73 21.76
CA ALA A 369 2.79 -29.07 22.21
C ALA A 369 2.36 -30.15 21.21
N ASN A 370 1.12 -30.06 20.71
CA ASN A 370 0.61 -30.98 19.68
C ASN A 370 1.41 -30.87 18.38
N ALA A 371 1.77 -29.65 17.96
CA ALA A 371 2.59 -29.42 16.77
C ALA A 371 4.00 -30.00 16.92
N GLU A 372 4.61 -29.82 18.08
CA GLU A 372 5.95 -30.34 18.41
C GLU A 372 5.97 -31.86 18.49
N GLU A 373 4.91 -32.50 18.97
CA GLU A 373 4.78 -33.95 18.97
C GLU A 373 4.77 -34.51 17.54
N ILE A 374 3.95 -33.92 16.65
CA ILE A 374 3.91 -34.30 15.23
C ILE A 374 5.26 -34.03 14.56
N ALA A 375 5.89 -32.89 14.85
CA ALA A 375 7.24 -32.55 14.37
C ALA A 375 8.29 -33.58 14.82
N GLY A 376 8.20 -34.07 16.05
CA GLY A 376 9.04 -35.13 16.59
C GLY A 376 8.89 -36.45 15.82
N GLU A 377 7.66 -36.85 15.51
CA GLU A 377 7.39 -38.05 14.71
C GLU A 377 7.91 -37.92 13.27
N VAL A 378 7.72 -36.75 12.66
CA VAL A 378 8.26 -36.44 11.33
C VAL A 378 9.78 -36.49 11.34
N SER A 379 10.42 -35.95 12.38
CA SER A 379 11.87 -36.03 12.56
C SER A 379 12.37 -37.47 12.71
N ALA A 380 11.54 -38.36 13.29
CA ALA A 380 11.81 -39.79 13.41
C ALA A 380 11.54 -40.58 12.10
N GLY A 381 11.11 -39.91 11.02
CA GLY A 381 10.92 -40.49 9.69
C GLY A 381 9.47 -40.85 9.35
N LYS A 382 8.49 -40.53 10.21
CA LYS A 382 7.07 -40.70 9.87
C LYS A 382 6.63 -39.65 8.85
N SER A 383 5.76 -40.00 7.92
CA SER A 383 5.18 -39.01 7.00
C SER A 383 4.17 -38.12 7.73
N LEU A 384 4.02 -36.86 7.30
CA LEU A 384 3.01 -35.95 7.85
C LEU A 384 1.59 -36.49 7.64
N GLU A 385 1.33 -37.18 6.53
CA GLU A 385 0.03 -37.78 6.23
C GLU A 385 -0.32 -38.91 7.21
N ASP A 386 0.67 -39.74 7.59
CA ASP A 386 0.45 -40.79 8.59
C ASP A 386 0.28 -40.22 10.00
N ALA A 387 1.10 -39.24 10.38
CA ALA A 387 1.00 -38.56 11.68
C ALA A 387 -0.36 -37.83 11.85
N ALA A 388 -0.89 -37.25 10.78
CA ALA A 388 -2.21 -36.63 10.75
C ALA A 388 -3.33 -37.67 10.93
N ARG A 389 -3.24 -38.79 10.21
CA ARG A 389 -4.26 -39.85 10.24
C ARG A 389 -4.40 -40.50 11.61
N GLU A 390 -3.29 -40.70 12.33
CA GLU A 390 -3.30 -41.27 13.68
C GLU A 390 -3.98 -40.37 14.73
N ARG A 391 -4.10 -39.07 14.44
CA ARG A 391 -4.68 -38.05 15.33
C ARG A 391 -6.02 -37.51 14.82
N ASP A 392 -6.61 -38.16 13.81
CA ASP A 392 -7.83 -37.72 13.14
C ASP A 392 -7.78 -36.25 12.65
N LEU A 393 -6.58 -35.77 12.28
CA LEU A 393 -6.37 -34.42 11.77
C LEU A 393 -6.66 -34.35 10.25
N THR A 394 -7.21 -33.23 9.82
CA THR A 394 -7.49 -32.99 8.40
C THR A 394 -6.21 -32.63 7.65
N LEU A 395 -5.88 -33.42 6.62
CA LEU A 395 -4.77 -33.15 5.72
C LEU A 395 -5.22 -32.24 4.55
N GLY A 396 -4.77 -31.00 4.56
CA GLY A 396 -4.93 -30.07 3.44
C GLY A 396 -3.96 -30.39 2.30
N ARG A 397 -4.37 -30.14 1.06
CA ARG A 397 -3.52 -30.27 -0.13
C ARG A 397 -3.68 -29.03 -1.01
N SER A 398 -2.56 -28.47 -1.46
CA SER A 398 -2.58 -27.32 -2.36
C SER A 398 -2.73 -27.73 -3.83
N GLY A 399 -2.99 -26.76 -4.69
CA GLY A 399 -2.66 -26.87 -6.12
C GLY A 399 -1.14 -26.82 -6.34
N LEU A 400 -0.72 -26.75 -7.62
CA LEU A 400 0.68 -26.43 -7.96
C LEU A 400 0.93 -24.95 -7.63
N LEU A 401 1.95 -24.69 -6.82
CA LEU A 401 2.32 -23.36 -6.37
C LEU A 401 3.69 -22.99 -6.91
N LYS A 402 3.83 -21.77 -7.43
CA LYS A 402 5.12 -21.17 -7.80
C LYS A 402 5.76 -20.48 -6.60
N ARG A 403 7.08 -20.26 -6.67
CA ARG A 403 7.76 -19.37 -5.72
C ARG A 403 7.20 -17.97 -5.84
N ARG A 404 6.78 -17.39 -4.72
CA ARG A 404 6.29 -16.01 -4.64
C ARG A 404 6.78 -15.37 -3.34
N GLY A 405 7.06 -14.07 -3.40
CA GLY A 405 7.58 -13.32 -2.24
C GLY A 405 6.57 -13.15 -1.11
N ASP A 406 5.26 -13.19 -1.41
CA ASP A 406 4.18 -13.12 -0.42
C ASP A 406 3.97 -14.43 0.34
N GLY A 407 4.53 -15.55 -0.15
CA GLY A 407 4.42 -16.85 0.51
C GLY A 407 3.01 -17.39 0.62
N TYR A 408 2.07 -16.94 -0.21
CA TYR A 408 0.66 -17.29 -0.06
C TYR A 408 0.37 -18.73 -0.47
N VAL A 409 -0.25 -19.49 0.43
CA VAL A 409 -0.72 -20.86 0.22
C VAL A 409 -2.25 -20.88 0.33
N PRO A 410 -3.00 -21.22 -0.75
CA PRO A 410 -4.45 -21.34 -0.69
C PRO A 410 -4.90 -22.33 0.39
N GLY A 411 -5.83 -21.90 1.25
CA GLY A 411 -6.36 -22.69 2.37
C GLY A 411 -5.52 -22.62 3.66
N LEU A 412 -4.37 -21.95 3.64
CA LEU A 412 -3.51 -21.78 4.81
C LEU A 412 -3.20 -20.30 5.10
N GLY A 413 -2.99 -19.49 4.08
CA GLY A 413 -2.65 -18.07 4.21
C GLY A 413 -1.20 -17.76 3.80
N ALA A 414 -0.72 -16.57 4.15
CA ALA A 414 0.62 -16.10 3.79
C ALA A 414 1.68 -16.58 4.79
N SER A 415 2.66 -17.35 4.32
CA SER A 415 3.83 -17.74 5.10
C SER A 415 5.04 -17.97 4.18
N PRO A 416 5.88 -16.94 3.97
CA PRO A 416 7.08 -17.04 3.12
C PRO A 416 8.03 -18.16 3.54
N ASP A 417 8.25 -18.33 4.84
CA ASP A 417 9.16 -19.36 5.39
C ASP A 417 8.63 -20.78 5.20
N LEU A 418 7.32 -20.98 5.31
CA LEU A 418 6.68 -22.27 5.06
C LEU A 418 6.82 -22.65 3.58
N LEU A 419 6.46 -21.72 2.68
CA LEU A 419 6.55 -21.98 1.24
C LEU A 419 8.01 -22.23 0.83
N ALA A 420 8.95 -21.41 1.29
CA ALA A 420 10.37 -21.58 1.03
C ALA A 420 10.89 -22.94 1.54
N THR A 421 10.45 -23.39 2.72
CA THR A 421 10.80 -24.70 3.27
C THR A 421 10.23 -25.82 2.39
N ALA A 422 8.98 -25.72 1.96
CA ALA A 422 8.38 -26.74 1.14
C ALA A 422 9.09 -26.94 -0.21
N PHE A 423 9.54 -25.85 -0.83
CA PHE A 423 10.38 -25.91 -2.01
C PHE A 423 11.80 -26.47 -1.76
N ALA A 424 12.28 -26.50 -0.51
CA ALA A 424 13.55 -27.10 -0.15
C ALA A 424 13.44 -28.61 0.13
N LEU A 425 12.24 -29.12 0.45
CA LEU A 425 11.98 -30.54 0.76
C LEU A 425 11.97 -31.42 -0.49
N GLU A 426 12.67 -32.55 -0.46
CA GLU A 426 12.55 -33.58 -1.50
C GLU A 426 11.09 -34.02 -1.68
N PRO A 427 10.62 -34.27 -2.92
CA PRO A 427 9.25 -34.74 -3.14
C PRO A 427 8.96 -36.03 -2.37
N GLY A 428 7.81 -36.07 -1.68
CA GLY A 428 7.40 -37.14 -0.79
C GLY A 428 7.87 -36.99 0.66
N THR A 429 8.68 -35.97 0.99
CA THR A 429 9.20 -35.75 2.35
C THR A 429 8.44 -34.68 3.13
N SER A 430 8.49 -34.78 4.45
CA SER A 430 7.81 -33.89 5.40
C SER A 430 8.82 -33.03 6.15
N SER A 431 8.47 -31.77 6.42
CA SER A 431 9.29 -30.91 7.28
C SER A 431 8.91 -31.12 8.75
N PRO A 432 9.89 -31.28 9.66
CA PRO A 432 9.62 -31.25 11.09
C PRO A 432 9.48 -29.82 11.64
N ARG A 433 9.59 -28.78 10.80
CA ARG A 433 9.43 -27.39 11.27
C ARG A 433 7.95 -27.06 11.45
N VAL A 434 7.64 -26.45 12.58
CA VAL A 434 6.33 -25.86 12.87
C VAL A 434 6.33 -24.40 12.41
N PHE A 435 5.28 -23.99 11.69
CA PHE A 435 5.12 -22.64 11.17
C PHE A 435 3.87 -22.00 11.77
N ARG A 436 3.97 -20.75 12.23
CA ARG A 436 2.79 -19.98 12.63
C ARG A 436 2.22 -19.25 11.41
N VAL A 437 0.94 -19.45 11.14
CA VAL A 437 0.20 -18.81 10.04
C VAL A 437 -1.10 -18.26 10.60
N GLY A 438 -1.15 -16.95 10.83
CA GLY A 438 -2.26 -16.33 11.56
C GLY A 438 -2.38 -16.90 12.98
N ASN A 439 -3.59 -17.36 13.34
CA ASN A 439 -3.87 -18.00 14.65
C ASN A 439 -3.69 -19.52 14.65
N GLN A 440 -3.03 -20.08 13.64
CA GLN A 440 -2.86 -21.52 13.49
C GLN A 440 -1.38 -21.87 13.41
N LEU A 441 -1.06 -23.09 13.87
CA LEU A 441 0.22 -23.73 13.63
C LEU A 441 0.09 -24.70 12.48
N ALA A 442 1.12 -24.78 11.64
CA ALA A 442 1.11 -25.59 10.45
C ALA A 442 2.40 -26.40 10.30
N LEU A 443 2.24 -27.63 9.84
CA LEU A 443 3.33 -28.46 9.33
C LEU A 443 3.09 -28.75 7.86
N VAL A 444 4.16 -28.93 7.09
CA VAL A 444 4.09 -29.06 5.62
C VAL A 444 4.92 -30.24 5.12
N ALA A 445 4.45 -30.87 4.06
CA ALA A 445 5.16 -31.86 3.27
C ALA A 445 5.14 -31.47 1.79
N SER A 446 6.22 -31.79 1.07
CA SER A 446 6.28 -31.65 -0.38
C SER A 446 5.76 -32.93 -1.01
N LEU A 447 4.67 -32.85 -1.78
CA LEU A 447 4.08 -34.02 -2.45
C LEU A 447 4.69 -34.23 -3.84
N GLU A 448 4.76 -33.15 -4.61
CA GLU A 448 5.21 -33.16 -5.99
C GLU A 448 6.01 -31.88 -6.25
N ARG A 449 7.06 -32.00 -7.05
CA ARG A 449 7.81 -30.87 -7.59
C ARG A 449 7.84 -31.00 -9.10
N VAL A 450 7.40 -29.95 -9.77
CA VAL A 450 7.43 -29.84 -11.22
C VAL A 450 8.54 -28.86 -11.58
N GLU A 451 9.55 -29.37 -12.27
CA GLU A 451 10.64 -28.57 -12.82
C GLU A 451 10.37 -28.28 -14.30
N ALA A 452 10.93 -27.18 -14.80
CA ALA A 452 10.93 -26.91 -16.23
C ALA A 452 11.77 -27.96 -16.97
N ASP A 453 11.24 -28.45 -18.08
CA ASP A 453 11.96 -29.34 -18.97
C ASP A 453 13.09 -28.59 -19.71
N ALA A 454 14.04 -29.36 -20.26
CA ALA A 454 15.22 -28.81 -20.91
C ALA A 454 14.88 -27.97 -22.16
N GLU A 455 13.80 -28.30 -22.89
CA GLU A 455 13.39 -27.57 -24.09
C GLU A 455 12.90 -26.17 -23.70
N THR A 456 12.01 -26.08 -22.72
CA THR A 456 11.53 -24.82 -22.14
C THR A 456 12.68 -23.96 -21.61
N LEU A 457 13.67 -24.56 -20.93
CA LEU A 457 14.84 -23.84 -20.44
C LEU A 457 15.71 -23.30 -21.58
N MET A 458 15.96 -24.09 -22.62
CA MET A 458 16.76 -23.66 -23.77
C MET A 458 16.08 -22.52 -24.54
N GLU A 459 14.77 -22.59 -24.77
CA GLU A 459 14.02 -21.56 -25.51
C GLU A 459 14.06 -20.19 -24.80
N ARG A 460 14.00 -20.18 -23.46
CA ARG A 460 13.94 -18.95 -22.66
C ARG A 460 15.30 -18.47 -22.11
N LEU A 461 16.38 -19.23 -22.31
CA LEU A 461 17.69 -18.93 -21.71
C LEU A 461 18.24 -17.57 -22.15
N GLU A 462 18.30 -17.32 -23.46
CA GLU A 462 18.89 -16.09 -23.99
C GLU A 462 18.05 -14.84 -23.65
N GLU A 463 16.72 -14.98 -23.62
CA GLU A 463 15.83 -13.91 -23.17
C GLU A 463 16.06 -13.60 -21.68
N THR A 464 16.11 -14.63 -20.83
CA THR A 464 16.34 -14.45 -19.39
C THR A 464 17.71 -13.87 -19.10
N ARG A 465 18.76 -14.32 -19.79
CA ARG A 465 20.11 -13.74 -19.70
C ARG A 465 20.12 -12.26 -20.08
N ALA A 466 19.43 -11.90 -21.17
CA ALA A 466 19.33 -10.51 -21.60
C ALA A 466 18.60 -9.65 -20.57
N GLN A 467 17.50 -10.14 -20.00
CA GLN A 467 16.75 -9.46 -18.95
C GLN A 467 17.58 -9.29 -17.67
N MET A 468 18.15 -10.36 -17.13
CA MET A 468 18.99 -10.32 -15.93
C MET A 468 20.21 -9.40 -16.12
N ARG A 469 20.77 -9.35 -17.33
CA ARG A 469 21.85 -8.41 -17.65
C ARG A 469 21.37 -6.97 -17.50
N ILE A 470 20.21 -6.63 -18.07
CA ILE A 470 19.63 -5.27 -17.96
C ILE A 470 19.35 -4.92 -16.50
N GLU A 471 18.74 -5.83 -15.74
CA GLU A 471 18.46 -5.63 -14.31
C GLU A 471 19.76 -5.39 -13.53
N ARG A 472 20.79 -6.23 -13.74
CA ARG A 472 22.10 -6.06 -13.09
C ARG A 472 22.79 -4.75 -13.48
N ILE A 473 22.69 -4.33 -14.74
CA ILE A 473 23.20 -3.03 -15.22
C ILE A 473 22.53 -1.91 -14.42
N ASN A 474 21.20 -1.92 -14.37
CA ASN A 474 20.41 -0.86 -13.75
C ASN A 474 20.67 -0.78 -12.25
N THR A 475 20.64 -1.91 -11.55
CA THR A 475 20.91 -1.96 -10.11
C THR A 475 22.31 -1.46 -9.80
N ARG A 476 23.34 -1.95 -10.52
CA ARG A 476 24.72 -1.51 -10.29
C ARG A 476 24.93 -0.03 -10.59
N ALA A 477 24.39 0.46 -11.71
CA ALA A 477 24.50 1.87 -12.07
C ALA A 477 23.81 2.76 -11.02
N GLN A 478 22.63 2.37 -10.55
CA GLN A 478 21.88 3.11 -9.55
C GLN A 478 22.60 3.15 -8.20
N THR A 479 22.99 1.99 -7.66
CA THR A 479 23.74 1.91 -6.39
C THR A 479 25.03 2.72 -6.48
N TRP A 480 25.76 2.62 -7.58
CA TRP A 480 26.99 3.39 -7.76
C TRP A 480 26.74 4.90 -7.79
N VAL A 481 25.71 5.37 -8.50
CA VAL A 481 25.35 6.79 -8.56
C VAL A 481 24.95 7.29 -7.16
N ASP A 482 24.16 6.51 -6.42
CA ASP A 482 23.72 6.88 -5.08
C ASP A 482 24.92 6.95 -4.12
N ASP A 483 25.83 5.97 -4.14
CA ASP A 483 27.07 5.98 -3.34
C ASP A 483 27.94 7.23 -3.62
N GLN A 484 28.05 7.64 -4.90
CA GLN A 484 28.81 8.86 -5.27
C GLN A 484 28.09 10.13 -4.83
N ARG A 485 26.75 10.17 -4.92
CA ARG A 485 25.97 11.30 -4.47
C ARG A 485 26.14 11.52 -2.97
N ASP A 486 26.05 10.45 -2.19
CA ASP A 486 26.21 10.47 -0.73
C ASP A 486 27.62 10.94 -0.35
N ALA A 487 28.66 10.43 -1.02
CA ALA A 487 30.03 10.88 -0.78
C ALA A 487 30.25 12.38 -1.05
N LEU A 488 29.62 12.95 -2.08
CA LEU A 488 29.72 14.40 -2.35
C LEU A 488 28.88 15.25 -1.41
N LEU A 489 27.73 14.75 -0.94
CA LEU A 489 26.95 15.41 0.11
C LEU A 489 27.76 15.50 1.40
N ASP A 490 28.38 14.40 1.82
CA ASP A 490 29.25 14.36 3.01
C ASP A 490 30.46 15.29 2.89
N ALA A 491 31.00 15.45 1.68
CA ALA A 491 32.11 16.36 1.39
C ALA A 491 31.69 17.83 1.24
N GLY A 492 30.39 18.16 1.29
CA GLY A 492 29.87 19.50 1.04
C GLY A 492 30.09 19.99 -0.41
N MET A 493 30.23 19.05 -1.35
CA MET A 493 30.49 19.32 -2.77
C MET A 493 29.25 19.16 -3.66
N LEU A 494 28.09 18.86 -3.06
CA LEU A 494 26.79 18.84 -3.73
C LEU A 494 25.87 19.89 -3.10
N GLU A 495 25.51 20.91 -3.87
CA GLU A 495 24.57 21.97 -3.46
C GLU A 495 23.41 22.07 -4.47
N VAL A 496 22.18 22.18 -3.97
CA VAL A 496 20.96 22.27 -4.78
C VAL A 496 20.09 23.42 -4.27
N ASP A 497 19.73 24.36 -5.14
CA ASP A 497 18.82 25.47 -4.81
C ASP A 497 17.56 25.44 -5.68
N LEU A 498 16.57 24.63 -5.25
CA LEU A 498 15.26 24.56 -5.90
C LEU A 498 14.40 25.83 -5.67
N ALA A 499 14.72 26.66 -4.67
CA ALA A 499 13.98 27.89 -4.37
C ALA A 499 14.30 29.02 -5.38
N SER A 500 15.42 28.91 -6.09
CA SER A 500 15.76 29.77 -7.22
C SER A 500 14.89 29.52 -8.47
N VAL A 501 14.37 28.30 -8.63
CA VAL A 501 13.60 27.84 -9.81
C VAL A 501 12.09 28.03 -9.63
N ARG A 502 11.59 27.92 -8.40
CA ARG A 502 10.14 28.03 -8.08
C ARG A 502 9.61 29.48 -7.99
N ARG A 503 10.48 30.49 -8.14
CA ARG A 503 10.14 31.92 -8.18
C ARG A 503 9.97 32.38 -9.62
#